data_AF-A0A7L1K344-F1
#
_entry.id   AF-A0A7L1K344-F1
#
_cell.length_a   1.000
_cell.length_b   1.000
_cell.length_c   1.000
_cell.angle_alpha   90.00
_cell.angle_beta   90.00
_cell.angle_gamma   90.00
#
_symmetry.space_group_name_H-M   'P 1'
#
loop_
_entity.id
_entity.type
_entity.pdbx_description
1 polymer ?
#
loop_
_entity_poly.entity_id
_entity_poly.type
_entity_poly.pdbx_seq_one_letter_code
_entity_poly.pdbx_strand_id
1 'polypeptide(L)'
;QEHYGGLNGLTVTWIGDGNNVLHSIMTSAAKLGMHLRIATPRGFEPDIKITKITEQYSKEYGTKLLFTTDPLEAADGANVLVTDTWISMGQEEEKKERLKAFQGYQITMQTAKSAASNWSFLHCLPRKPEEVDDEVFYSPRSLVFQEAENRKWT
;
A
#
# COMPACT_ATOMS: atom_id res chain seq x y z
N GLN A 1 2.74 -7.70 -12.59
CA GLN A 1 2.45 -8.72 -13.63
C GLN A 1 3.74 -9.46 -13.96
N GLU A 2 4.83 -8.76 -14.30
CA GLU A 2 6.13 -9.37 -14.63
C GLU A 2 6.68 -10.30 -13.54
N HIS A 3 6.57 -9.91 -12.26
CA HIS A 3 7.09 -10.70 -11.13
C HIS A 3 6.28 -11.98 -10.84
N TYR A 4 4.95 -11.92 -10.91
CA TYR A 4 4.05 -13.00 -10.46
C TYR A 4 3.46 -13.82 -11.63
N GLY A 5 3.66 -13.42 -12.88
CA GLY A 5 3.05 -14.06 -14.05
C GLY A 5 1.54 -13.82 -14.22
N GLY A 6 0.92 -13.12 -13.28
CA GLY A 6 -0.52 -12.79 -13.27
C GLY A 6 -0.84 -11.84 -12.11
N LEU A 7 -2.06 -11.29 -12.13
CA LEU A 7 -2.55 -10.38 -11.08
C LEU A 7 -3.75 -10.95 -10.31
N ASN A 8 -4.60 -11.73 -10.98
CA ASN A 8 -5.81 -12.28 -10.39
C ASN A 8 -5.51 -13.11 -9.14
N GLY A 9 -6.22 -12.85 -8.04
CA GLY A 9 -6.08 -13.51 -6.76
C GLY A 9 -4.95 -12.96 -5.86
N LEU A 10 -4.11 -12.05 -6.33
CA LEU A 10 -3.11 -11.41 -5.47
C LEU A 10 -3.78 -10.51 -4.44
N THR A 11 -3.21 -10.47 -3.23
CA THR A 11 -3.58 -9.52 -2.18
C THR A 11 -2.58 -8.37 -2.15
N VAL A 12 -3.03 -7.19 -2.56
CA VAL A 12 -2.29 -5.93 -2.44
C VAL A 12 -2.66 -5.28 -1.11
N THR A 13 -1.65 -4.87 -0.36
CA THR A 13 -1.81 -4.27 0.96
C THR A 13 -1.15 -2.90 0.99
N TRP A 14 -1.95 -1.88 1.28
CA TRP A 14 -1.52 -0.53 1.52
C TRP A 14 -1.37 -0.28 3.02
N ILE A 15 -0.25 0.31 3.42
CA ILE A 15 -0.02 0.81 4.77
C ILE A 15 0.47 2.25 4.62
N GLY A 16 -0.29 3.24 5.07
CA GLY A 16 0.09 4.64 4.90
C GLY A 16 -1.09 5.59 4.85
N ASP A 17 -0.94 6.68 4.10
CA ASP A 17 -1.91 7.77 4.03
C ASP A 17 -3.08 7.45 3.08
N GLY A 18 -4.23 8.08 3.31
CA GLY A 18 -5.42 8.04 2.46
C GLY A 18 -5.28 8.86 1.17
N ASN A 19 -4.16 8.71 0.46
CA ASN A 19 -3.74 9.65 -0.57
C ASN A 19 -4.15 9.24 -2.01
N ASN A 20 -3.67 10.01 -2.99
CA ASN A 20 -3.95 9.81 -4.41
C ASN A 20 -3.43 8.47 -4.97
N VAL A 21 -2.29 7.97 -4.48
CA VAL A 21 -1.74 6.67 -4.87
C VAL A 21 -2.68 5.57 -4.42
N LEU A 22 -3.12 5.61 -3.15
CA LEU A 22 -4.12 4.70 -2.63
C LEU A 22 -5.42 4.76 -3.45
N HIS A 23 -5.95 5.95 -3.75
CA HIS A 23 -7.17 6.09 -4.54
C HIS A 23 -7.07 5.45 -5.94
N SER A 24 -5.89 5.51 -6.54
CA SER A 24 -5.62 4.90 -7.84
C SER A 24 -5.61 3.37 -7.75
N ILE A 25 -5.04 2.81 -6.69
CA ILE A 25 -5.07 1.36 -6.40
C ILE A 25 -6.52 0.92 -6.12
N MET A 26 -7.23 1.66 -5.27
CA MET A 26 -8.62 1.44 -4.87
C MET A 26 -9.59 1.35 -6.05
N THR A 27 -9.37 2.12 -7.11
CA THR A 27 -10.27 2.16 -8.28
C THR A 27 -9.92 1.16 -9.38
N SER A 28 -8.80 0.43 -9.23
CA SER A 28 -8.25 -0.49 -10.23
C SER A 28 -8.09 -1.93 -9.74
N ALA A 29 -7.74 -2.17 -8.47
CA ALA A 29 -7.37 -3.49 -7.94
C ALA A 29 -8.45 -4.57 -8.19
N ALA A 30 -9.70 -4.28 -7.85
CA ALA A 30 -10.81 -5.21 -8.02
C ALA A 30 -11.03 -5.60 -9.50
N LYS A 31 -10.90 -4.64 -10.43
CA LYS A 31 -11.05 -4.88 -11.89
C LYS A 31 -9.97 -5.80 -12.45
N LEU A 32 -8.83 -5.89 -11.76
CA LEU A 32 -7.72 -6.78 -12.08
C LEU A 32 -7.81 -8.13 -11.34
N GLY A 33 -8.90 -8.38 -10.60
CA GLY A 33 -9.09 -9.57 -9.79
C GLY A 33 -8.24 -9.62 -8.51
N MET A 34 -7.65 -8.50 -8.09
CA MET A 34 -6.84 -8.41 -6.89
C MET A 34 -7.70 -8.11 -5.66
N HIS A 35 -7.32 -8.70 -4.52
CA HIS A 35 -7.82 -8.31 -3.21
C HIS A 35 -7.06 -7.08 -2.71
N LEU A 36 -7.73 -6.25 -1.92
CA LEU A 36 -7.15 -5.01 -1.40
C LEU A 36 -7.33 -4.93 0.12
N ARG A 37 -6.24 -4.65 0.83
CA ARG A 37 -6.23 -4.36 2.27
C ARG A 37 -5.58 -3.02 2.51
N ILE A 38 -6.16 -2.22 3.40
CA ILE A 38 -5.77 -0.82 3.59
C ILE A 38 -5.67 -0.57 5.10
N ALA A 39 -4.46 -0.23 5.55
CA ALA A 39 -4.20 0.31 6.88
C ALA A 39 -3.89 1.81 6.77
N THR A 40 -4.79 2.64 7.31
CA THR A 40 -4.60 4.10 7.42
C THR A 40 -4.78 4.53 8.88
N PRO A 41 -4.03 5.50 9.39
CA PRO A 41 -4.31 6.08 10.70
C PRO A 41 -5.71 6.70 10.76
N ARG A 42 -6.30 6.78 11.96
CA ARG A 42 -7.59 7.45 12.15
C ARG A 42 -7.46 8.93 11.77
N GLY A 43 -8.41 9.44 10.99
CA GLY A 43 -8.40 10.80 10.45
C GLY A 43 -7.61 10.96 9.15
N PHE A 44 -6.98 9.89 8.65
CA PHE A 44 -6.23 9.84 7.39
C PHE A 44 -6.84 8.80 6.43
N GLU A 45 -8.13 8.53 6.57
CA GLU A 45 -8.85 7.59 5.71
C GLU A 45 -8.98 8.13 4.26
N PRO A 46 -9.09 7.24 3.26
CA PRO A 46 -9.35 7.64 1.89
C PRO A 46 -10.71 8.34 1.73
N ASP A 47 -10.85 9.10 0.65
CA ASP A 47 -12.08 9.83 0.33
C ASP A 47 -13.30 8.89 0.27
N ILE A 48 -14.38 9.29 0.94
CA ILE A 48 -15.59 8.47 1.09
C ILE A 48 -16.25 8.09 -0.24
N LYS A 49 -16.15 8.92 -1.28
CA LYS A 49 -16.69 8.59 -2.61
C LYS A 49 -15.85 7.50 -3.25
N ILE A 50 -14.52 7.57 -3.11
CA ILE A 50 -13.61 6.53 -3.61
C ILE A 50 -13.85 5.22 -2.86
N THR A 51 -13.97 5.26 -1.53
CA THR A 51 -14.31 4.09 -0.71
C THR A 51 -15.58 3.38 -1.19
N LYS A 52 -16.66 4.13 -1.44
CA LYS A 52 -17.92 3.56 -1.97
C LYS A 52 -17.74 2.91 -3.35
N ILE A 53 -16.96 3.54 -4.23
CA ILE A 53 -16.64 2.98 -5.56
C ILE A 53 -15.86 1.67 -5.41
N THR A 54 -14.88 1.62 -4.51
CA THR A 54 -14.06 0.42 -4.26
C THR A 54 -14.87 -0.72 -3.66
N GLU A 55 -15.77 -0.44 -2.73
CA GLU A 55 -16.71 -1.43 -2.19
C GLU A 55 -17.63 -1.99 -3.29
N GLN A 56 -18.14 -1.13 -4.18
CA GLN A 56 -18.94 -1.56 -5.32
C GLN A 56 -18.14 -2.48 -6.25
N TYR A 57 -16.94 -2.07 -6.65
CA TYR A 57 -16.09 -2.91 -7.51
C TYR A 57 -15.71 -4.22 -6.83
N SER A 58 -15.43 -4.21 -5.53
CA SER A 58 -15.07 -5.44 -4.81
C SER A 58 -16.20 -6.48 -4.87
N LYS A 59 -17.46 -6.02 -4.74
CA LYS A 59 -18.65 -6.88 -4.92
C LYS A 59 -18.83 -7.34 -6.37
N GLU A 60 -18.70 -6.42 -7.33
CA GLU A 60 -18.89 -6.69 -8.77
C GLU A 60 -17.89 -7.75 -9.29
N TYR A 61 -16.62 -7.63 -8.90
CA TYR A 61 -15.54 -8.51 -9.36
C TYR A 61 -15.25 -9.67 -8.40
N GLY A 62 -16.00 -9.82 -7.31
CA GLY A 62 -15.85 -10.91 -6.34
C GLY A 62 -14.51 -10.90 -5.58
N THR A 63 -13.94 -9.72 -5.33
CA THR A 63 -12.67 -9.54 -4.62
C THR A 63 -12.89 -9.13 -3.16
N LYS A 64 -11.92 -9.43 -2.30
CA LYS A 64 -11.97 -9.06 -0.87
C LYS A 64 -11.40 -7.66 -0.67
N LEU A 65 -12.06 -6.89 0.19
CA LEU A 65 -11.67 -5.56 0.61
C LEU A 65 -11.64 -5.47 2.13
N LEU A 66 -10.56 -4.92 2.69
CA LEU A 66 -10.41 -4.67 4.13
C LEU A 66 -9.91 -3.25 4.37
N PHE A 67 -10.59 -2.53 5.26
CA PHE A 67 -10.09 -1.29 5.86
C PHE A 67 -9.82 -1.55 7.34
N THR A 68 -8.65 -1.15 7.81
CA THR A 68 -8.24 -1.28 9.20
C THR A 68 -7.36 -0.10 9.61
N THR A 69 -7.12 0.02 10.91
CA THR A 69 -6.11 0.91 11.50
C THR A 69 -4.92 0.12 12.06
N ASP A 70 -4.83 -1.18 11.80
CA ASP A 70 -3.73 -2.04 12.23
C ASP A 70 -2.86 -2.47 11.02
N PRO A 71 -1.61 -1.98 10.91
CA PRO A 71 -0.68 -2.36 9.85
C PRO A 71 -0.42 -3.87 9.76
N LEU A 72 -0.40 -4.59 10.89
CA LEU A 72 -0.13 -6.03 10.91
C LEU A 72 -1.34 -6.84 10.46
N GLU A 73 -2.55 -6.40 10.81
CA GLU A 73 -3.79 -7.00 10.29
C GLU A 73 -3.89 -6.84 8.78
N ALA A 74 -3.54 -5.65 8.27
CA ALA A 74 -3.51 -5.41 6.83
C ALA A 74 -2.43 -6.29 6.15
N ALA A 75 -1.24 -6.41 6.73
CA ALA A 75 -0.12 -7.17 6.17
C ALA A 75 -0.33 -8.70 6.17
N ASP A 76 -1.21 -9.24 7.01
CA ASP A 76 -1.39 -10.69 7.19
C ASP A 76 -1.70 -11.43 5.87
N GLY A 77 -0.78 -12.26 5.40
CA GLY A 77 -0.92 -12.99 4.14
C GLY A 77 -0.89 -12.12 2.87
N ALA A 78 -0.41 -10.87 2.94
CA ALA A 78 -0.25 -10.00 1.77
C ALA A 78 0.77 -10.55 0.77
N ASN A 79 0.46 -10.47 -0.54
CA ASN A 79 1.45 -10.75 -1.58
C ASN A 79 2.26 -9.49 -1.91
N VAL A 80 1.64 -8.32 -1.89
CA VAL A 80 2.32 -7.07 -2.22
C VAL A 80 2.11 -6.08 -1.09
N LEU A 81 3.19 -5.64 -0.46
CA LEU A 81 3.20 -4.55 0.51
C LEU A 81 3.51 -3.24 -0.23
N VAL A 82 2.69 -2.22 0.00
CA VAL A 82 2.79 -0.91 -0.64
C VAL A 82 2.70 0.17 0.44
N THR A 83 3.62 1.14 0.38
CA THR A 83 3.53 2.40 1.14
C THR A 83 3.98 3.55 0.25
N ASP A 84 3.76 4.76 0.73
CA ASP A 84 4.22 6.01 0.14
C ASP A 84 4.64 6.97 1.27
N THR A 85 5.21 8.12 0.91
CA THR A 85 5.53 9.19 1.84
C THR A 85 4.27 9.61 2.61
N TRP A 86 4.38 9.67 3.94
CA TRP A 86 3.29 10.12 4.80
C TRP A 86 3.07 11.63 4.74
N ILE A 87 4.07 12.36 4.27
CA ILE A 87 4.04 13.81 4.14
C ILE A 87 4.16 14.10 2.65
N SER A 88 3.02 14.44 2.04
CA SER A 88 3.00 14.84 0.64
C SER A 88 3.59 16.24 0.47
N MET A 89 3.99 16.58 -0.76
CA MET A 89 4.42 17.94 -1.09
C MET A 89 3.29 18.94 -0.76
N GLY A 90 3.61 19.99 0.00
CA GLY A 90 2.64 20.99 0.45
C GLY A 90 2.00 20.72 1.82
N GLN A 91 2.39 19.63 2.51
CA GLN A 91 1.92 19.28 3.86
C GLN A 91 3.02 19.44 4.92
N GLU A 92 4.03 20.27 4.67
CA GLU A 92 5.21 20.38 5.52
C GLU A 92 4.88 20.93 6.91
N GLU A 93 3.86 21.79 7.03
CA GLU A 93 3.38 22.34 8.31
C GLU A 93 2.73 21.27 9.20
N GLU A 94 2.14 20.23 8.59
CA GLU A 94 1.49 19.10 9.28
C GLU A 94 2.47 18.00 9.70
N LYS A 95 3.76 18.12 9.33
CA LYS A 95 4.78 17.07 9.52
C LYS A 95 4.78 16.48 10.92
N LYS A 96 4.75 17.31 11.97
CA LYS A 96 4.82 16.82 13.36
C LYS A 96 3.59 16.00 13.76
N GLU A 97 2.41 16.43 13.33
CA GLU A 97 1.16 15.73 13.63
C GLU A 97 1.09 14.40 12.90
N ARG A 98 1.44 14.39 11.61
CA ARG A 98 1.54 13.17 10.79
C ARG A 98 2.53 12.17 11.38
N LEU A 99 3.74 12.60 11.75
CA LEU A 99 4.71 11.69 12.36
C LEU A 99 4.22 11.05 13.66
N LYS A 100 3.35 11.74 14.41
CA LYS A 100 2.73 11.19 15.62
C LYS A 100 1.60 10.22 15.28
N ALA A 101 0.74 10.56 14.32
CA ALA A 101 -0.39 9.71 13.91
C ALA A 101 0.07 8.41 13.23
N PHE A 102 1.18 8.46 12.49
CA PHE A 102 1.73 7.32 11.75
C PHE A 102 2.74 6.48 12.55
N GLN A 103 2.84 6.69 13.86
CA GLN A 103 3.65 5.82 14.71
C GLN A 103 3.16 4.36 14.60
N GLY A 104 4.07 3.45 14.27
CA GLY A 104 3.76 2.04 14.04
C GLY A 104 3.37 1.67 12.60
N TYR A 105 3.28 2.64 11.68
CA TYR A 105 2.97 2.38 10.27
C TYR A 105 4.20 2.14 9.39
N GLN A 106 5.41 2.26 9.94
CA GLN A 106 6.63 1.97 9.20
C GLN A 106 6.65 0.49 8.78
N ILE A 107 6.84 0.24 7.49
CA ILE A 107 7.04 -1.11 6.98
C ILE A 107 8.46 -1.57 7.33
N THR A 108 8.53 -2.65 8.10
CA THR A 108 9.78 -3.29 8.52
C THR A 108 9.72 -4.79 8.21
N MET A 109 10.82 -5.51 8.44
CA MET A 109 10.80 -6.97 8.37
C MET A 109 9.82 -7.61 9.36
N GLN A 110 9.44 -6.93 10.44
CA GLN A 110 8.36 -7.41 11.32
C GLN A 110 7.01 -7.40 10.61
N THR A 111 6.70 -6.34 9.87
CA THR A 111 5.50 -6.26 9.02
C THR A 111 5.52 -7.36 7.95
N ALA A 112 6.68 -7.54 7.31
CA ALA A 112 6.86 -8.52 6.24
C ALA A 112 6.78 -9.99 6.72
N LYS A 113 7.05 -10.26 8.00
CA LYS A 113 6.89 -11.62 8.58
C LYS A 113 5.43 -12.07 8.63
N SER A 114 4.48 -11.15 8.75
CA SER A 114 3.05 -11.45 8.68
C SER A 114 2.56 -11.65 7.24
N ALA A 115 3.30 -11.13 6.26
CA ALA A 115 2.95 -11.24 4.85
C ALA A 115 3.12 -12.68 4.31
N ALA A 116 2.60 -12.93 3.10
CA ALA A 116 2.74 -14.22 2.45
C ALA A 116 4.22 -14.56 2.22
N SER A 117 4.58 -15.84 2.21
CA SER A 117 5.97 -16.28 2.00
C SER A 117 6.60 -15.79 0.68
N ASN A 118 5.79 -15.43 -0.32
CA ASN A 118 6.20 -14.87 -1.60
C ASN A 118 6.01 -13.35 -1.70
N TRP A 119 5.95 -12.62 -0.58
CA TRP A 119 5.72 -11.18 -0.59
C TRP A 119 6.78 -10.40 -1.39
N SER A 120 6.33 -9.30 -2.01
CA SER A 120 7.15 -8.26 -2.62
C SER A 120 6.78 -6.87 -2.07
N PHE A 121 7.67 -5.90 -2.23
CA PHE A 121 7.46 -4.52 -1.76
C PHE A 121 7.49 -3.51 -2.91
N LEU A 122 6.60 -2.52 -2.86
CA LEU A 122 6.48 -1.41 -3.80
C LEU A 122 6.45 -0.07 -3.07
N HIS A 123 6.97 0.96 -3.73
CA HIS A 123 7.02 2.33 -3.25
C HIS A 123 7.19 3.28 -4.44
N CYS A 124 6.27 4.22 -4.62
CA CYS A 124 6.24 5.06 -5.83
C CYS A 124 7.36 6.12 -5.93
N LEU A 125 8.07 6.38 -4.82
CA LEU A 125 9.18 7.34 -4.68
C LEU A 125 8.73 8.81 -4.73
N PRO A 126 9.53 9.75 -4.16
CA PRO A 126 10.77 9.56 -3.40
C PRO A 126 10.53 9.02 -2.00
N ARG A 127 11.31 8.00 -1.60
CA ARG A 127 11.27 7.40 -0.27
C ARG A 127 12.01 8.25 0.78
N LYS A 128 11.50 8.23 2.01
CA LYS A 128 12.06 8.71 3.27
C LYS A 128 12.19 7.57 4.29
N PRO A 129 12.99 7.74 5.35
CA PRO A 129 13.18 6.69 6.35
C PRO A 129 11.94 6.35 7.17
N GLU A 130 10.94 7.22 7.21
CA GLU A 130 9.78 7.09 8.09
C GLU A 130 8.83 5.96 7.67
N GLU A 131 8.55 5.80 6.38
CA GLU A 131 7.54 4.88 5.87
C GLU A 131 8.02 3.44 5.70
N VAL A 132 9.32 3.23 5.50
CA VAL A 132 9.92 1.91 5.32
C VAL A 132 11.38 1.95 5.79
N ASP A 133 11.86 0.87 6.41
CA ASP A 133 13.26 0.73 6.78
C ASP A 133 14.16 0.35 5.59
N ASP A 134 15.48 0.46 5.77
CA ASP A 134 16.45 0.11 4.71
C ASP A 134 16.44 -1.39 4.41
N GLU A 135 16.14 -2.23 5.40
CA GLU A 135 16.16 -3.68 5.26
C GLU A 135 15.08 -4.13 4.26
N VAL A 136 13.87 -3.59 4.35
CA VAL A 136 12.79 -3.86 3.38
C VAL A 136 13.04 -3.11 2.08
N PHE A 137 13.43 -1.84 2.13
CA PHE A 137 13.56 -1.02 0.92
C PHE A 137 14.64 -1.54 -0.04
N TYR A 138 15.77 -2.03 0.48
CA TYR A 138 16.87 -2.60 -0.29
C TYR A 138 16.86 -4.13 -0.33
N SER A 139 15.82 -4.78 0.21
CA SER A 139 15.65 -6.22 0.14
C SER A 139 15.59 -6.71 -1.31
N PRO A 140 16.03 -7.94 -1.61
CA PRO A 140 15.79 -8.57 -2.92
C PRO A 140 14.30 -8.75 -3.27
N ARG A 141 13.39 -8.57 -2.30
CA ARG A 141 11.93 -8.58 -2.50
C ARG A 141 11.35 -7.21 -2.83
N SER A 142 12.17 -6.16 -2.73
CA SER A 142 11.81 -4.81 -3.16
C SER A 142 11.81 -4.73 -4.68
N LEU A 143 10.70 -4.27 -5.25
CA LEU A 143 10.55 -4.03 -6.68
C LEU A 143 10.58 -2.54 -7.01
N VAL A 144 11.00 -1.68 -6.07
CA VAL A 144 10.92 -0.22 -6.17
C VAL A 144 11.63 0.34 -7.40
N PHE A 145 12.81 -0.19 -7.75
CA PHE A 145 13.54 0.30 -8.92
C PHE A 145 12.95 -0.20 -10.24
N GLN A 146 12.45 -1.44 -10.27
CA GLN A 146 11.71 -1.96 -11.42
C GLN A 146 10.38 -1.22 -11.62
N GLU A 147 9.69 -0.91 -10.53
CA GLU A 147 8.49 -0.05 -10.53
C GLU A 147 8.82 1.32 -11.14
N ALA A 148 9.92 1.95 -10.71
CA ALA A 148 10.36 3.24 -11.24
C ALA A 148 10.71 3.17 -12.74
N GLU A 149 11.40 2.12 -13.19
CA GLU A 149 11.70 1.92 -14.62
C GLU A 149 10.42 1.75 -15.45
N ASN A 150 9.47 0.97 -14.95
CA ASN A 150 8.22 0.68 -15.65
C ASN A 150 7.36 1.92 -15.92
N ARG A 151 7.55 3.00 -15.15
CA ARG A 151 6.94 4.32 -15.42
C ARG A 151 7.31 4.91 -16.78
N LYS A 152 8.42 4.49 -17.39
CA LYS A 152 8.81 4.92 -18.75
C LYS A 152 7.93 4.29 -19.83
N TRP A 153 7.41 3.09 -19.58
CA TRP A 153 6.78 2.24 -20.58
C TRP A 153 5.24 2.26 -20.53
N THR A 154 4.68 2.66 -19.40
CA THR A 154 3.22 2.78 -19.15
C THR A 154 2.73 4.21 -19.30
#